data_AF-A0A7S3KT42-F1
#
_entry.id   AF-A0A7S3KT42-F1
#
_cell.length_a   1.000
_cell.length_b   1.000
_cell.length_c   1.000
_cell.angle_alpha   90.00
_cell.angle_beta   90.00
_cell.angle_gamma   90.00
#
_symmetry.space_group_name_H-M   'P 1'
#
loop_
_entity.id
_entity.type
_entity.pdbx_description
1 polymer ?
#
loop_
_entity_poly.entity_id
_entity_poly.type
_entity_poly.pdbx_seq_one_letter_code
_entity_poly.pdbx_strand_id
1 'polypeptide(L)'
;KTDQVYFDCEEKEEQVDDAFKSTHAKVYNRRLLIAMVGLPARGKTFISRKVVRYLTWLGYNAKVFNIGDKRRKILGVEDTSQSNFFDPKNKEAVRLREQLADDTLTD
;
A
#
# COMPACT_ATOMS: atom_id res chain seq x y z
N LYS A 1 -6.38 2.17 -10.88
CA LYS A 1 -6.44 3.04 -9.67
C LYS A 1 -6.56 2.10 -8.48
N THR A 2 -5.42 1.55 -8.09
CA THR A 2 -5.33 0.55 -7.04
C THR A 2 -4.53 1.21 -5.94
N ASP A 3 -5.16 1.38 -4.78
CA ASP A 3 -4.44 1.80 -3.59
C ASP A 3 -3.95 0.50 -2.96
N GLN A 4 -2.65 0.28 -2.97
CA GLN A 4 -2.03 -0.83 -2.27
C GLN A 4 -1.61 -0.31 -0.89
N VAL A 5 -1.79 -1.10 0.17
CA VAL A 5 -1.37 -0.72 1.52
C VAL A 5 -0.41 -1.78 1.99
N TYR A 6 0.77 -1.33 2.43
CA TYR A 6 1.81 -2.18 2.97
C TYR A 6 1.86 -2.03 4.49
N PHE A 7 2.25 -3.11 5.15
CA PHE A 7 2.46 -3.15 6.58
C PHE A 7 3.90 -3.55 6.82
N ASP A 8 4.63 -2.72 7.56
CA ASP A 8 5.81 -3.20 8.27
C ASP A 8 5.40 -3.50 9.71
N CYS A 9 5.31 -4.78 10.05
CA CYS A 9 5.17 -5.15 11.45
C CYS A 9 6.58 -5.22 12.05
N GLU A 10 7.23 -4.07 12.24
CA GLU A 10 8.30 -4.00 13.23
C GLU A 10 7.63 -3.89 14.58
N GLU A 11 7.55 -5.01 15.29
CA GLU A 11 7.33 -4.98 16.73
C GLU A 11 8.48 -4.15 17.33
N LYS A 12 8.17 -3.10 18.09
CA LYS A 12 9.16 -2.55 19.00
C LYS A 12 9.47 -3.67 19.97
N GLU A 13 10.67 -4.25 19.88
CA GLU A 13 11.18 -5.16 20.90
C GLU A 13 11.29 -4.38 22.21
N GLU A 14 10.24 -4.40 23.01
CA GLU A 14 10.32 -4.06 24.42
C GLU A 14 11.01 -5.24 25.10
N GLN A 15 12.16 -4.97 25.73
CA GLN A 15 12.99 -5.97 26.41
C GLN A 15 12.17 -6.64 27.52
N VAL A 16 11.65 -7.82 27.25
CA VAL A 16 10.99 -8.68 28.24
C VAL A 16 11.69 -10.04 28.23
N ASP A 17 12.09 -10.45 29.42
CA ASP A 17 13.04 -11.54 29.73
C ASP A 17 12.80 -12.84 28.96
N ASP A 18 13.90 -13.39 28.42
CA ASP A 18 13.96 -14.53 27.50
C ASP A 18 13.34 -15.84 28.03
N ALA A 19 13.05 -15.96 29.34
CA ALA A 19 12.45 -17.15 29.94
C ALA A 19 10.94 -17.27 29.66
N PHE A 20 10.23 -16.17 29.39
CA PHE A 20 8.78 -16.20 29.14
C PHE A 20 8.41 -16.52 27.69
N LYS A 21 9.37 -16.43 26.75
CA LYS A 21 9.16 -16.69 25.30
C LYS A 21 9.03 -18.18 24.92
N SER A 22 9.13 -19.10 25.89
CA SER A 22 9.23 -20.55 25.63
C SER A 22 7.93 -21.23 25.16
N THR A 23 6.74 -20.62 25.32
CA THR A 23 5.46 -21.35 25.11
C THR A 23 4.49 -20.73 24.09
N HIS A 24 4.77 -19.57 23.50
CA HIS A 24 3.90 -19.02 22.46
C HIS A 24 4.68 -18.59 21.21
N ALA A 25 4.54 -19.43 20.17
CA ALA A 25 4.80 -19.18 18.75
C ALA A 25 6.18 -18.60 18.39
N LYS A 26 6.92 -19.31 17.53
CA LYS A 26 7.97 -18.69 16.70
C LYS A 26 7.41 -17.41 16.07
N VAL A 27 7.81 -16.25 16.58
CA VAL A 27 7.47 -14.96 15.99
C VAL A 27 8.21 -14.86 14.68
N TYR A 28 7.53 -15.26 13.60
CA TYR A 28 8.04 -14.97 12.27
C TYR A 28 7.87 -13.46 12.07
N ASN A 29 8.98 -12.74 11.87
CA ASN A 29 8.97 -11.36 11.41
C ASN A 29 8.36 -11.32 9.99
N ARG A 30 7.02 -11.30 9.91
CA ARG A 30 6.26 -11.34 8.66
C ARG A 30 5.66 -9.97 8.40
N ARG A 31 6.03 -9.40 7.26
CA ARG A 31 5.36 -8.25 6.66
C ARG A 31 4.01 -8.66 6.11
N LEU A 32 2.98 -7.84 6.33
CA LEU A 32 1.63 -8.04 5.80
C LEU A 32 1.42 -7.08 4.62
N LEU A 33 0.62 -7.48 3.63
CA LEU A 33 0.20 -6.62 2.52
C LEU A 33 -1.33 -6.68 2.40
N ILE A 34 -2.00 -5.53 2.41
CA ILE A 34 -3.45 -5.43 2.16
C ILE A 34 -3.65 -4.67 0.85
N ALA A 35 -4.02 -5.42 -0.19
CA ALA A 35 -4.36 -4.85 -1.49
C ALA A 35 -5.85 -4.48 -1.53
N MET A 36 -6.16 -3.21 -1.76
CA MET A 36 -7.55 -2.78 -1.94
C MET A 36 -7.99 -2.92 -3.39
N VAL A 37 -9.11 -3.61 -3.62
CA VAL A 37 -9.69 -3.84 -4.94
C VAL A 37 -11.04 -3.13 -5.09
N GLY A 38 -11.40 -2.76 -6.32
CA GLY A 38 -12.73 -2.22 -6.65
C GLY A 38 -12.72 -0.99 -7.56
N LEU A 39 -13.88 -0.69 -8.13
CA LEU A 39 -14.11 0.40 -9.09
C LEU A 39 -13.70 1.78 -8.54
N PRO A 40 -13.35 2.75 -9.40
CA PRO A 40 -13.02 4.12 -8.96
C PRO A 40 -14.16 4.73 -8.11
N ALA A 41 -13.79 5.67 -7.23
CA ALA A 41 -14.69 6.36 -6.30
C ALA A 41 -15.41 5.50 -5.23
N ARG A 42 -15.04 4.22 -5.07
CA ARG A 42 -15.61 3.31 -4.04
C ARG A 42 -14.92 3.39 -2.66
N GLY A 43 -14.41 4.56 -2.26
CA GLY A 43 -13.87 4.75 -0.91
C GLY A 43 -12.57 4.00 -0.55
N LYS A 44 -11.92 3.29 -1.48
CA LYS A 44 -10.64 2.56 -1.22
C LYS A 44 -9.60 3.43 -0.51
N THR A 45 -9.28 4.61 -1.05
CA THR A 45 -8.32 5.55 -0.45
C THR A 45 -8.73 6.02 0.94
N PHE A 46 -10.04 6.15 1.18
CA PHE A 46 -10.56 6.56 2.47
C PHE A 46 -10.40 5.45 3.51
N ILE A 47 -10.75 4.21 3.15
CA ILE A 47 -10.59 3.05 4.02
C ILE A 47 -9.11 2.77 4.29
N SER A 48 -8.23 2.83 3.28
CA SER A 48 -6.80 2.58 3.47
C SER A 48 -6.16 3.54 4.48
N ARG A 49 -6.48 4.83 4.40
CA ARG A 49 -6.01 5.84 5.35
C ARG A 49 -6.53 5.60 6.76
N LYS A 50 -7.80 5.17 6.92
CA LYS A 50 -8.37 4.82 8.23
C LYS A 50 -7.70 3.59 8.84
N VAL A 51 -7.48 2.55 8.03
CA VAL A 51 -6.78 1.32 8.46
C VAL A 51 -5.38 1.64 8.94
N VAL A 52 -4.60 2.40 8.16
CA VAL A 52 -3.25 2.82 8.56
C VAL A 52 -3.29 3.65 9.83
N ARG A 53 -4.17 4.65 9.94
CA ARG A 53 -4.29 5.46 11.16
C ARG A 53 -4.61 4.63 12.40
N TYR A 54 -5.50 3.65 12.29
CA TYR A 54 -5.86 2.77 13.40
C TYR A 54 -4.68 1.87 13.82
N LEU A 55 -3.95 1.31 12.86
CA LEU A 55 -2.81 0.45 13.14
C LEU A 55 -1.61 1.22 13.69
N THR A 56 -1.35 2.42 13.18
CA THR A 56 -0.36 3.33 13.76
C THR A 56 -0.74 3.73 15.19
N TRP A 57 -2.04 3.94 15.47
CA TRP A 57 -2.51 4.20 16.83
C TRP A 57 -2.29 3.01 17.77
N LEU A 58 -2.41 1.78 17.28
CA LEU A 58 -2.07 0.55 18.02
C LEU A 58 -0.56 0.33 18.20
N GLY A 59 0.29 1.13 17.55
CA GLY A 59 1.75 1.02 17.66
C GLY A 59 2.44 0.28 16.52
N TYR A 60 1.72 -0.13 15.46
CA TYR A 60 2.30 -0.78 14.28
C TYR A 60 2.82 0.22 13.24
N ASN A 61 3.89 -0.14 12.53
CA ASN A 61 4.43 0.66 11.43
C ASN A 61 3.66 0.38 10.11
N ALA A 62 2.59 1.13 9.88
CA ALA A 62 1.75 0.97 8.69
C ALA A 62 1.93 2.14 7.70
N LYS A 63 1.96 1.84 6.39
CA LYS A 63 2.16 2.84 5.32
C LYS A 63 1.21 2.61 4.13
N VAL A 64 0.65 3.69 3.60
CA VAL A 64 -0.21 3.63 2.40
C VAL A 64 0.64 3.85 1.15
N PHE A 65 0.44 3.00 0.14
CA PHE A 65 1.09 3.08 -1.16
C PHE A 65 0.06 3.43 -2.25
N ASN A 66 -0.04 4.72 -2.55
CA ASN A 66 -1.00 5.21 -3.53
C ASN A 66 -0.38 5.33 -4.93
N ILE A 67 -0.63 4.33 -5.78
CA ILE A 67 -0.17 4.32 -7.18
C ILE A 67 -0.73 5.53 -7.95
N GLY A 68 -1.94 5.99 -7.61
CA GLY A 68 -2.55 7.17 -8.22
C GLY A 68 -1.82 8.47 -7.91
N ASP A 69 -1.32 8.63 -6.68
CA ASP A 69 -0.49 9.78 -6.29
C ASP A 69 0.88 9.71 -6.98
N LYS A 70 1.52 8.54 -7.00
CA LYS A 70 2.82 8.35 -7.68
C LYS A 70 2.70 8.65 -9.18
N ARG A 71 1.64 8.15 -9.82
CA ARG A 71 1.32 8.48 -11.22
C ARG A 71 1.21 9.98 -11.47
N ARG A 72 0.45 10.71 -10.66
CA ARG A 72 0.29 12.17 -10.83
C ARG A 72 1.59 12.94 -10.62
N LYS A 73 2.44 12.47 -9.70
CA LYS A 73 3.75 13.08 -9.44
C LYS A 73 4.73 12.88 -10.60
N ILE A 74 4.75 11.69 -11.19
CA ILE A 74 5.73 11.33 -12.24
C ILE A 74 5.29 11.82 -13.63
N LEU A 75 4.02 11.60 -13.97
CA LEU A 75 3.50 11.83 -15.32
C LEU A 75 2.68 13.13 -15.45
N GLY A 76 2.50 13.88 -14.36
CA GLY A 76 1.67 15.09 -14.36
C GLY A 76 0.17 14.82 -14.25
N VAL A 77 -0.57 15.84 -13.83
CA VAL A 77 -2.02 15.77 -13.60
C VAL A 77 -2.79 15.85 -14.91
N GLU A 78 -2.36 16.72 -15.83
CA GLU A 78 -3.04 17.00 -17.10
C GLU A 78 -3.13 15.74 -17.99
N ASP A 79 -2.01 15.05 -18.17
CA ASP A 79 -1.93 13.89 -19.07
C ASP A 79 -2.56 12.62 -18.48
N THR A 80 -2.69 12.54 -17.14
CA THR A 80 -3.14 11.31 -16.45
C THR A 80 -4.52 11.39 -15.81
N SER A 81 -5.23 12.51 -16.00
CA SER A 81 -6.61 12.69 -15.56
C SER A 81 -7.64 12.39 -16.64
N GLN A 82 -7.21 12.34 -17.90
CA GLN A 82 -8.08 12.05 -19.05
C GLN A 82 -8.56 10.59 -19.05
N SER A 83 -9.78 10.36 -19.55
CA SER A 83 -10.35 9.01 -19.71
C SER A 83 -9.51 8.12 -20.63
N ASN A 84 -8.93 8.70 -21.69
CA ASN A 84 -8.08 8.02 -22.68
C ASN A 84 -6.85 7.33 -22.05
N PHE A 85 -6.37 7.82 -20.90
CA PHE A 85 -5.27 7.19 -20.16
C PHE A 85 -5.69 5.86 -19.50
N PHE A 86 -6.97 5.71 -19.16
CA PHE A 86 -7.49 4.49 -18.53
C PHE A 86 -8.14 3.52 -19.52
N ASP A 87 -8.19 3.87 -20.81
CA ASP A 87 -8.72 3.00 -21.86
C ASP A 87 -7.85 1.75 -21.99
N PRO A 88 -8.41 0.53 -21.90
CA PRO A 88 -7.66 -0.71 -22.12
C PRO A 88 -7.06 -0.83 -23.53
N LYS A 89 -7.58 -0.11 -24.52
CA LYS A 89 -7.02 -0.10 -25.89
C LYS A 89 -5.72 0.70 -26.00
N ASN A 90 -5.46 1.61 -25.06
CA ASN A 90 -4.24 2.40 -25.03
C ASN A 90 -3.10 1.60 -24.38
N LYS A 91 -2.37 0.83 -25.21
CA LYS A 91 -1.29 -0.06 -24.75
C LYS A 91 -0.17 0.68 -24.03
N GLU A 92 0.17 1.89 -24.46
CA GLU A 92 1.19 2.72 -23.80
C GLU A 92 0.76 3.09 -22.38
N ALA A 93 -0.48 3.55 -22.21
CA ALA A 93 -0.98 3.91 -20.88
C ALA A 93 -1.22 2.68 -19.97
N VAL A 94 -1.46 1.49 -20.54
CA VAL A 94 -1.45 0.23 -19.77
C VAL A 94 -0.05 -0.06 -19.25
N ARG A 95 0.96 -0.04 -20.13
CA ARG A 95 2.36 -0.30 -19.78
C ARG A 95 2.87 0.67 -18.70
N LEU A 96 2.59 1.97 -18.84
CA LEU A 96 2.97 2.96 -17.82
C LEU A 96 2.30 2.68 -16.46
N ARG A 97 1.05 2.23 -16.45
CA ARG A 97 0.35 1.89 -15.21
C ARG A 97 0.91 0.64 -14.55
N GLU A 98 1.37 -0.33 -15.32
CA GLU A 98 2.03 -1.54 -14.81
C GLU A 98 3.39 -1.19 -14.22
N GLN A 99 4.23 -0.44 -14.95
CA GLN A 99 5.52 0.03 -14.44
C GLN A 99 5.38 0.82 -13.14
N LEU A 100 4.42 1.75 -13.07
CA LEU A 100 4.16 2.49 -11.84
C LEU A 100 3.68 1.62 -10.69
N ALA A 101 2.99 0.51 -10.96
CA ALA A 101 2.57 -0.42 -9.92
C ALA A 101 3.77 -1.19 -9.37
N ASP A 102 4.65 -1.67 -10.23
CA ASP A 102 5.89 -2.37 -9.86
C ASP A 102 6.81 -1.43 -9.06
N ASP A 103 7.05 -0.22 -9.56
CA ASP A 103 7.85 0.79 -8.86
C ASP A 103 7.25 1.18 -7.50
N THR A 104 5.93 1.08 -7.33
CA THR A 104 5.27 1.37 -6.05
C THR A 104 5.48 0.24 -5.04
N LEU A 105 5.60 -1.00 -5.50
CA LEU A 105 5.82 -2.16 -4.64
C LEU A 105 7.29 -2.27 -4.15
N THR A 106 8.22 -1.59 -4.83
CA THR A 106 9.64 -1.56 -4.46
C THR A 106 10.06 -0.39 -3.56
N ASP A 107 9.16 0.57 -3.29
CA ASP A 107 9.36 1.75 -2.39
C ASP A 107 9.17 1.43 -0.89
#